data_AF-A0A8S3BE17-F1
#
_entry.id   AF-A0A8S3BE17-F1
#
_cell.length_a   1.000
_cell.length_b   1.000
_cell.length_c   1.000
_cell.angle_alpha   90.00
_cell.angle_beta   90.00
_cell.angle_gamma   90.00
#
_symmetry.space_group_name_H-M   'P 1'
#
loop_
_entity.id
_entity.type
_entity.pdbx_description
1 polymer ?
#
loop_
_entity_poly.entity_id
_entity_poly.type
_entity_poly.pdbx_seq_one_letter_code
_entity_poly.pdbx_strand_id
1 'polypeptide(L)'
;MVLLSIDFLVNEISSDGVVIHLTDLSCPDFGQNKSNLTTNVPLSDEVIDRLKALSQTHGKDLISIPVDDLTKEQRTSIHHFVRSININLKSELVNGSIQVTYQPIATQVRRATEQWPDKSKPYLKFVLYKENRDTMDTIQNLGACVNMNASLFQYAGIKDKRGKTCQEVTIH
;
A
#
# COMPACT_ATOMS: atom_id res chain seq x y z
N MET A 1 33.49 -19.14 -17.16
CA MET A 1 33.49 -17.82 -17.82
C MET A 1 32.08 -17.26 -17.67
N VAL A 2 31.84 -16.43 -16.65
CA VAL A 2 30.51 -15.83 -16.41
C VAL A 2 30.40 -14.64 -17.36
N LEU A 3 29.60 -14.76 -18.41
CA LEU A 3 29.26 -13.63 -19.27
C LEU A 3 28.45 -12.66 -18.41
N LEU A 4 29.05 -11.51 -18.06
CA LEU A 4 28.38 -10.38 -17.43
C LEU A 4 27.28 -9.91 -18.38
N SER A 5 26.03 -10.27 -18.14
CA SER A 5 24.92 -10.13 -19.08
C SER A 5 24.34 -8.71 -19.17
N ILE A 6 25.17 -7.67 -19.11
CA ILE A 6 24.73 -6.28 -19.23
C ILE A 6 25.56 -5.59 -20.30
N ASP A 7 25.09 -5.69 -21.55
CA ASP A 7 25.79 -5.07 -22.68
C ASP A 7 25.34 -3.62 -22.93
N PHE A 8 24.19 -3.19 -22.37
CA PHE A 8 23.70 -1.82 -22.55
C PHE A 8 22.74 -1.35 -21.44
N LEU A 9 22.68 -0.02 -21.31
CA LEU A 9 21.83 0.71 -20.38
C LEU A 9 20.95 1.68 -21.17
N VAL A 10 19.63 1.67 -20.90
CA VAL A 10 18.64 2.50 -21.58
C VAL A 10 17.85 3.29 -20.56
N ASN A 11 17.83 4.61 -20.68
CA ASN A 11 16.94 5.46 -19.90
C ASN A 11 15.98 6.16 -20.84
N GLU A 12 14.70 6.11 -20.53
CA GLU A 12 13.69 6.87 -21.23
C GLU A 12 13.95 8.38 -21.10
N ILE A 13 13.63 9.13 -22.15
CA ILE A 13 13.58 10.59 -22.12
C ILE A 13 12.09 10.97 -22.10
N SER A 14 11.66 11.68 -21.07
CA SER A 14 10.27 12.12 -20.95
C SER A 14 9.90 13.11 -22.05
N SER A 15 8.61 13.42 -22.19
CA SER A 15 8.13 14.47 -23.09
C SER A 15 8.75 15.84 -22.80
N ASP A 16 9.20 16.07 -21.57
CA ASP A 16 9.83 17.30 -21.12
C ASP A 16 11.36 17.32 -21.35
N GLY A 17 11.90 16.26 -21.98
CA GLY A 17 13.33 16.12 -22.24
C GLY A 17 14.15 15.64 -21.04
N VAL A 18 13.50 15.19 -19.96
CA VAL A 18 14.18 14.72 -18.75
C VAL A 18 14.55 13.25 -18.88
N VAL A 19 15.81 12.91 -18.59
CA VAL A 19 16.26 11.52 -18.55
C VAL A 19 15.75 10.85 -17.27
N ILE A 20 15.02 9.76 -17.44
CA ILE A 20 14.35 9.06 -16.35
C ILE A 20 15.32 8.11 -15.66
N HIS A 21 15.45 8.28 -14.35
CA HIS A 21 16.25 7.42 -13.48
C HIS A 21 15.42 7.00 -12.27
N LEU A 22 15.62 5.76 -11.81
CA LEU A 22 15.10 5.33 -10.52
C LEU A 22 16.04 5.83 -9.41
N THR A 23 15.69 6.97 -8.81
CA THR A 23 16.50 7.62 -7.76
C THR A 23 15.90 7.53 -6.38
N ASP A 24 14.59 7.24 -6.29
CA ASP A 24 13.86 7.20 -5.04
C ASP A 24 12.90 6.00 -5.01
N LEU A 25 12.82 5.37 -3.85
CA LEU A 25 11.93 4.24 -3.54
C LEU A 25 10.91 4.61 -2.44
N SER A 26 10.90 5.86 -1.99
CA SER A 26 9.97 6.33 -0.99
C SER A 26 8.53 6.27 -1.51
N CYS A 27 7.60 5.95 -0.62
CA CYS A 27 6.18 6.01 -0.93
C CYS A 27 5.75 7.49 -1.02
N PRO A 28 5.06 7.92 -2.08
CA PRO A 28 4.57 9.29 -2.18
C PRO A 28 3.65 9.61 -1.00
N ASP A 29 3.82 10.79 -0.41
CA ASP A 29 2.87 11.26 0.59
C ASP A 29 1.59 11.70 -0.11
N PHE A 30 0.59 10.81 -0.12
CA PHE A 30 -0.72 11.09 -0.68
C PHE A 30 -1.59 11.97 0.21
N GLY A 31 -1.01 12.65 1.21
CA GLY A 31 -1.79 13.45 2.13
C GLY A 31 -2.86 12.61 2.80
N GLN A 32 -2.55 11.35 3.11
CA GLN A 32 -3.31 10.71 4.17
C GLN A 32 -3.18 11.67 5.33
N ASN A 33 -4.31 12.09 5.90
CA ASN A 33 -4.30 12.66 7.21
C ASN A 33 -3.57 11.64 8.11
N LYS A 34 -2.24 11.76 8.23
CA LYS A 34 -1.49 11.58 9.46
C LYS A 34 -2.02 12.64 10.41
N SER A 35 -3.31 12.56 10.66
CA SER A 35 -3.85 12.99 11.90
C SER A 35 -3.02 12.21 12.89
N ASN A 36 -2.23 12.95 13.65
CA ASN A 36 -2.00 12.60 15.03
C ASN A 36 -3.41 12.47 15.65
N LEU A 37 -4.12 11.37 15.36
CA LEU A 37 -5.44 11.07 15.90
C LEU A 37 -5.14 10.61 17.32
N THR A 38 -5.01 11.59 18.22
CA THR A 38 -5.46 11.38 19.59
C THR A 38 -6.89 10.88 19.47
N THR A 39 -7.15 9.65 19.89
CA THR A 39 -8.52 9.22 20.12
C THR A 39 -9.14 10.23 21.09
N ASN A 40 -10.33 10.75 20.79
CA ASN A 40 -11.11 11.53 21.78
C ASN A 40 -11.60 10.65 22.95
N VAL A 41 -11.15 9.39 22.99
CA VAL A 41 -11.39 8.39 24.02
C VAL A 41 -10.04 7.96 24.56
N PRO A 42 -9.74 8.13 25.86
CA PRO A 42 -8.54 7.57 26.45
C PRO A 42 -8.62 6.05 26.44
N LEU A 43 -7.95 5.41 25.49
CA LEU A 43 -7.66 3.98 25.56
C LEU A 43 -6.52 3.80 26.57
N SER A 44 -6.58 2.76 27.40
CA SER A 44 -5.48 2.48 28.32
C SER A 44 -4.20 2.15 27.54
N ASP A 45 -3.06 2.61 28.04
CA ASP A 45 -1.75 2.37 27.42
C ASP A 45 -1.49 0.88 27.19
N GLU A 46 -2.01 0.02 28.09
CA GLU A 46 -1.96 -1.44 27.96
C GLU A 46 -2.67 -1.95 26.69
N VAL A 47 -3.82 -1.39 26.32
CA VAL A 47 -4.55 -1.77 25.10
C VAL A 47 -3.79 -1.31 23.87
N ILE A 48 -3.18 -0.12 23.90
CA ILE A 48 -2.38 0.42 22.80
C ILE A 48 -1.15 -0.47 22.56
N ASP A 49 -0.48 -0.89 23.62
CA ASP A 49 0.69 -1.77 23.51
C ASP A 49 0.30 -3.16 23.02
N ARG A 50 -0.84 -3.70 23.44
CA ARG A 50 -1.38 -4.96 22.89
C ARG A 50 -1.73 -4.84 21.41
N LEU A 51 -2.32 -3.73 20.96
CA LEU A 51 -2.61 -3.49 19.54
C LEU A 51 -1.32 -3.42 18.70
N LYS A 52 -0.29 -2.74 19.20
CA LYS A 52 1.03 -2.71 18.57
C LYS A 52 1.67 -4.10 18.54
N ALA A 53 1.59 -4.87 19.62
CA ALA A 53 2.10 -6.24 19.65
C ALA A 53 1.38 -7.15 18.65
N LEU A 54 0.05 -7.07 18.58
CA LEU A 54 -0.78 -7.81 17.61
C LEU A 54 -0.40 -7.48 16.16
N SER A 55 -0.02 -6.22 15.91
CA SER A 55 0.43 -5.78 14.59
C SER A 55 1.74 -6.44 14.13
N GLN A 56 2.58 -6.89 15.08
CA GLN A 56 3.91 -7.46 14.83
C GLN A 56 3.90 -8.99 14.83
N THR A 57 3.06 -9.63 15.65
CA THR A 57 3.06 -11.09 15.83
C THR A 57 2.26 -11.84 14.76
N HIS A 58 1.51 -11.15 13.89
CA HIS A 58 0.67 -11.74 12.84
C HIS A 58 -0.22 -12.90 13.33
N GLY A 59 -0.57 -12.90 14.62
CA GLY A 59 -1.27 -13.98 15.32
C GLY A 59 -2.79 -13.86 15.26
N LYS A 60 -3.49 -14.91 15.68
CA LYS A 60 -4.97 -14.92 15.83
C LYS A 60 -5.44 -14.35 17.17
N ASP A 61 -4.62 -13.53 17.81
CA ASP A 61 -4.96 -12.97 19.12
C ASP A 61 -6.14 -11.99 18.97
N LEU A 62 -7.07 -12.11 19.91
CA LEU A 62 -8.31 -11.34 19.94
C LEU A 62 -8.22 -10.33 21.09
N ILE A 63 -8.25 -9.04 20.77
CA ILE A 63 -8.29 -7.97 21.76
C ILE A 63 -9.72 -7.48 21.88
N SER A 64 -10.30 -7.53 23.08
CA SER A 64 -11.65 -7.01 23.35
C SER A 64 -11.56 -5.69 24.12
N ILE A 65 -12.16 -4.64 23.58
CA ILE A 65 -12.24 -3.31 24.18
C ILE A 65 -13.71 -3.10 24.60
N PRO A 66 -14.04 -3.02 25.90
CA PRO A 66 -15.40 -2.76 26.35
C PRO A 66 -15.82 -1.33 25.95
N VAL A 67 -17.02 -1.17 25.40
CA VAL A 67 -17.51 0.12 24.88
C VAL A 67 -18.94 0.45 25.32
N ASP A 68 -19.41 -0.14 26.42
CA ASP A 68 -20.81 -0.07 26.88
C ASP A 68 -21.28 1.36 27.17
N ASP A 69 -20.38 2.25 27.60
CA ASP A 69 -20.69 3.66 27.90
C ASP A 69 -20.34 4.64 26.78
N LEU A 70 -19.96 4.16 25.58
CA LEU A 70 -19.45 5.00 24.51
C LEU A 70 -20.51 5.34 23.44
N THR A 71 -20.51 6.59 23.01
CA THR A 71 -21.36 7.06 21.92
C THR A 71 -20.97 6.42 20.58
N LYS A 72 -21.86 6.49 19.58
CA LYS A 72 -21.58 5.99 18.22
C LYS A 72 -20.33 6.66 17.63
N GLU A 73 -20.17 7.96 17.85
CA GLU A 73 -19.04 8.76 17.36
C GLU A 73 -17.71 8.33 18.01
N GLN A 74 -17.72 8.08 19.32
CA GLN A 74 -16.56 7.57 20.06
C GLN A 74 -16.16 6.17 19.58
N ARG A 75 -17.13 5.28 19.34
CA ARG A 75 -16.87 3.96 18.76
C ARG A 75 -16.26 4.06 17.36
N THR A 76 -16.78 4.95 16.51
CA THR A 76 -16.22 5.21 15.18
C THR A 76 -14.78 5.73 15.26
N SER A 77 -14.47 6.60 16.22
CA SER A 77 -13.10 7.09 16.46
C SER A 77 -12.13 5.96 16.83
N ILE A 78 -12.56 4.99 17.66
CA ILE A 78 -11.76 3.80 17.99
C ILE A 78 -11.50 2.96 16.73
N HIS A 79 -12.51 2.74 15.88
CA HIS A 79 -12.31 2.02 14.61
C HIS A 79 -11.28 2.73 13.71
N HIS A 80 -11.33 4.06 13.62
CA HIS A 80 -10.35 4.84 12.86
C HIS A 80 -8.93 4.73 13.44
N PHE A 81 -8.79 4.76 14.77
CA PHE A 81 -7.50 4.62 15.44
C PHE A 81 -6.89 3.23 15.28
N VAL A 82 -7.68 2.16 15.40
CA VAL A 82 -7.20 0.80 15.15
C VAL A 82 -6.68 0.66 13.72
N ARG A 83 -7.39 1.26 12.74
CA ARG A 83 -6.99 1.24 11.34
C ARG A 83 -5.74 2.08 11.08
N SER A 84 -5.54 3.19 11.79
CA SER A 84 -4.35 4.04 11.64
C SER A 84 -3.08 3.39 12.21
N ILE A 85 -3.21 2.54 13.23
CA ILE A 85 -2.08 1.76 13.78
C ILE A 85 -1.56 0.77 12.75
N ASN A 86 -2.44 -0.05 12.17
CA ASN A 86 -2.06 -0.99 11.12
C ASN A 86 -3.30 -1.40 10.30
N ILE A 87 -3.19 -1.30 8.98
CA ILE A 87 -4.26 -1.65 8.04
C ILE A 87 -4.72 -3.12 8.16
N ASN A 88 -3.84 -4.02 8.60
CA ASN A 88 -4.17 -5.43 8.82
C ASN A 88 -4.99 -5.67 10.10
N LEU A 89 -5.28 -4.65 10.92
CA LEU A 89 -6.14 -4.80 12.09
C LEU A 89 -7.59 -4.52 11.73
N LYS A 90 -8.46 -5.49 12.01
CA LYS A 90 -9.90 -5.37 11.83
C LYS A 90 -10.59 -5.24 13.17
N SER A 91 -11.41 -4.20 13.31
CA SER A 91 -12.23 -3.94 14.48
C SER A 91 -13.70 -4.18 14.16
N GLU A 92 -14.39 -5.01 14.95
CA GLU A 92 -15.83 -5.28 14.82
C GLU A 92 -16.52 -5.14 16.18
N LEU A 93 -17.75 -4.61 16.18
CA LEU A 93 -18.57 -4.57 17.38
C LEU A 93 -19.25 -5.93 17.57
N VAL A 94 -18.86 -6.65 18.62
CA VAL A 94 -19.42 -7.96 18.97
C VAL A 94 -19.82 -7.92 20.44
N ASN A 95 -21.10 -8.18 20.72
CA ASN A 95 -21.65 -8.30 22.08
C ASN A 95 -21.32 -7.09 22.99
N GLY A 96 -21.42 -5.85 22.49
CA GLY A 96 -21.16 -4.64 23.29
C GLY A 96 -19.67 -4.27 23.45
N SER A 97 -18.76 -5.08 22.89
CA SER A 97 -17.32 -4.82 22.90
C SER A 97 -16.77 -4.67 21.48
N ILE A 98 -15.76 -3.82 21.29
CA ILE A 98 -15.00 -3.76 20.03
C ILE A 98 -13.92 -4.85 20.09
N GLN A 99 -14.07 -5.85 19.22
CA GLN A 99 -13.10 -6.92 19.04
C GLN A 99 -12.14 -6.56 17.91
N VAL A 100 -10.84 -6.54 18.20
CA VAL A 100 -9.77 -6.32 17.24
C VAL A 100 -9.03 -7.61 16.95
N THR A 101 -8.90 -7.93 15.67
CA THR A 101 -8.20 -9.13 15.16
C THR A 101 -7.22 -8.76 14.06
N TYR A 102 -6.16 -9.56 13.90
CA TYR A 102 -5.29 -9.46 12.76
C TYR A 102 -5.91 -10.17 11.55
N GLN A 103 -6.08 -9.44 10.46
CA GLN A 103 -6.56 -9.95 9.18
C GLN A 103 -5.65 -9.46 8.05
N PRO A 104 -4.93 -10.37 7.34
CA PRO A 104 -4.04 -9.99 6.25
C PRO A 104 -4.77 -9.19 5.16
N ILE A 105 -4.07 -8.21 4.58
CA ILE A 105 -4.55 -7.40 3.44
C ILE A 105 -5.18 -8.27 2.34
N ALA A 106 -4.59 -9.42 1.99
CA ALA A 106 -5.13 -10.32 0.96
C ALA A 106 -6.59 -10.75 1.20
N THR A 107 -7.00 -10.88 2.46
CA THR A 107 -8.40 -11.15 2.85
C THR A 107 -9.28 -9.89 2.89
N GLN A 108 -8.69 -8.70 3.09
CA GLN A 108 -9.41 -7.42 3.12
C GLN A 108 -9.62 -6.80 1.72
N VAL A 109 -8.71 -7.04 0.76
CA VAL A 109 -8.80 -6.50 -0.63
C VAL A 109 -10.11 -6.88 -1.31
N ARG A 110 -10.76 -7.98 -0.92
CA ARG A 110 -12.07 -8.37 -1.45
C ARG A 110 -13.23 -7.45 -1.03
N ARG A 111 -13.06 -6.54 -0.06
CA ARG A 111 -14.14 -5.70 0.49
C ARG A 111 -13.83 -4.20 0.57
N ALA A 112 -12.58 -3.79 0.44
CA ALA A 112 -12.22 -2.38 0.51
C ALA A 112 -12.01 -1.81 -0.90
N THR A 113 -13.04 -1.20 -1.48
CA THR A 113 -12.82 -0.11 -2.43
C THR A 113 -12.30 1.08 -1.64
N GLU A 114 -11.01 1.04 -1.27
CA GLU A 114 -10.36 2.22 -0.70
C GLU A 114 -10.45 3.34 -1.72
N GLN A 115 -11.10 4.43 -1.34
CA GLN A 115 -11.25 5.60 -2.19
C GLN A 115 -9.86 6.18 -2.42
N TRP A 116 -9.50 6.34 -3.70
CA TRP A 116 -8.23 6.91 -4.11
C TRP A 116 -7.97 8.23 -3.34
N PRO A 117 -6.83 8.38 -2.65
CA PRO A 117 -6.63 9.43 -1.66
C PRO A 117 -6.60 10.83 -2.27
N ASP A 118 -6.08 10.97 -3.49
CA ASP A 118 -5.99 12.25 -4.19
C ASP A 118 -6.84 12.25 -5.47
N LYS A 119 -8.08 12.71 -5.34
CA LYS A 119 -9.00 12.84 -6.49
C LYS A 119 -8.49 13.75 -7.61
N SER A 120 -7.52 14.63 -7.32
CA SER A 120 -6.93 15.52 -8.33
C SER A 120 -5.88 14.82 -9.21
N LYS A 121 -5.35 13.68 -8.76
CA LYS A 121 -4.36 12.87 -9.48
C LYS A 121 -4.88 11.44 -9.65
N PRO A 122 -5.76 11.17 -10.62
CA PRO A 122 -6.42 9.86 -10.76
C PRO A 122 -5.50 8.72 -11.22
N TYR A 123 -4.19 8.96 -11.35
CA TYR A 123 -3.21 7.98 -11.78
C TYR A 123 -1.99 8.01 -10.86
N LEU A 124 -1.41 6.83 -10.61
CA LEU A 124 -0.07 6.71 -10.05
C LEU A 124 0.94 6.72 -11.19
N LYS A 125 1.96 7.59 -11.10
CA LYS A 125 3.15 7.53 -11.97
C LYS A 125 4.34 7.03 -11.17
N PHE A 126 5.10 6.10 -11.74
CA PHE A 126 6.34 5.57 -11.15
C PHE A 126 7.37 5.23 -12.23
N VAL A 127 8.62 5.04 -11.82
CA VAL A 127 9.70 4.60 -12.71
C VAL A 127 9.83 3.08 -12.61
N LEU A 128 9.69 2.39 -13.74
CA LEU A 128 9.99 0.97 -13.86
C LEU A 128 11.46 0.79 -14.22
N TYR A 129 12.22 0.24 -13.28
CA TYR A 129 13.54 -0.32 -13.52
C TYR A 129 13.44 -1.82 -13.72
N LYS A 130 14.01 -2.34 -14.81
CA LYS A 130 14.08 -3.78 -15.07
C LYS A 130 15.45 -4.17 -15.61
N GLU A 131 15.88 -5.39 -15.26
CA GLU A 131 17.13 -5.99 -15.73
C GLU A 131 16.85 -7.33 -16.39
N ASN A 132 17.35 -7.55 -17.60
CA ASN A 132 17.20 -8.83 -18.32
C ASN A 132 15.74 -9.35 -18.41
N ARG A 133 14.78 -8.41 -18.51
CA ARG A 133 13.32 -8.67 -18.50
C ARG A 133 12.63 -7.91 -19.61
N ASP A 134 11.59 -8.51 -20.18
CA ASP A 134 10.70 -7.86 -21.14
C ASP A 134 9.73 -6.90 -20.43
N THR A 135 9.40 -5.76 -21.05
CA THR A 135 8.50 -4.77 -20.44
C THR A 135 7.10 -5.36 -20.21
N MET A 136 6.52 -6.05 -21.20
CA MET A 136 5.17 -6.60 -21.11
C MET A 136 5.09 -7.70 -20.06
N ASP A 137 6.04 -8.64 -20.07
CA ASP A 137 6.12 -9.69 -19.04
C ASP A 137 6.26 -9.08 -17.63
N THR A 138 7.07 -8.02 -17.49
CA THR A 138 7.27 -7.35 -16.19
C THR A 138 5.97 -6.72 -15.68
N ILE A 139 5.22 -6.05 -16.56
CA ILE A 139 3.93 -5.44 -16.24
C ILE A 139 2.87 -6.49 -15.92
N GLN A 140 2.82 -7.61 -16.66
CA GLN A 140 1.91 -8.72 -16.36
C GLN A 140 2.18 -9.33 -14.98
N ASN A 141 3.44 -9.58 -14.66
CA ASN A 141 3.83 -10.08 -13.34
C ASN A 141 3.49 -9.08 -12.23
N LEU A 142 3.76 -7.79 -12.46
CA LEU A 142 3.42 -6.72 -11.51
C LEU A 142 1.90 -6.68 -11.26
N GLY A 143 1.09 -6.68 -12.32
CA GLY A 143 -0.37 -6.73 -12.24
C GLY A 143 -0.88 -7.94 -11.46
N ALA A 144 -0.29 -9.12 -11.68
CA ALA A 144 -0.61 -10.31 -10.89
C ALA A 144 -0.27 -10.15 -9.40
N CYS A 145 0.87 -9.53 -9.08
CA CYS A 145 1.28 -9.27 -7.69
C CYS A 145 0.35 -8.30 -6.96
N VAL A 146 -0.18 -7.29 -7.65
CA VAL A 146 -1.09 -6.29 -7.07
C VAL A 146 -2.57 -6.59 -7.33
N ASN A 147 -2.88 -7.74 -7.95
CA ASN A 147 -4.23 -8.14 -8.33
C ASN A 147 -4.97 -7.10 -9.19
N MET A 148 -4.26 -6.49 -10.14
CA MET A 148 -4.78 -5.52 -11.10
C MET A 148 -4.56 -6.02 -12.53
N ASN A 149 -5.45 -5.62 -13.44
CA ASN A 149 -5.29 -5.97 -14.85
C ASN A 149 -4.08 -5.23 -15.44
N ALA A 150 -3.20 -5.95 -16.14
CA ALA A 150 -2.05 -5.40 -16.85
C ALA A 150 -2.43 -4.27 -17.82
N SER A 151 -3.66 -4.28 -18.37
CA SER A 151 -4.16 -3.22 -19.27
C SER A 151 -4.33 -1.85 -18.59
N LEU A 152 -4.36 -1.80 -17.25
CA LEU A 152 -4.43 -0.55 -16.51
C LEU A 152 -3.08 0.19 -16.48
N PHE A 153 -1.99 -0.53 -16.70
CA PHE A 153 -0.67 0.06 -16.80
C PHE A 153 -0.44 0.61 -18.22
N GLN A 154 0.10 1.82 -18.28
CA GLN A 154 0.41 2.54 -19.51
C GLN A 154 1.87 2.96 -19.50
N TYR A 155 2.52 2.92 -20.67
CA TYR A 155 3.92 3.29 -20.85
C TYR A 155 4.19 3.70 -22.30
N ALA A 156 5.19 4.55 -22.54
CA ALA A 156 5.46 5.11 -23.87
C ALA A 156 5.97 4.09 -24.89
N GLY A 157 6.55 2.98 -24.43
CA GLY A 157 6.97 1.89 -25.31
C GLY A 157 7.69 0.76 -24.57
N ILE A 158 7.83 -0.37 -25.26
CA ILE A 158 8.59 -1.53 -24.79
C ILE A 158 10.08 -1.21 -24.86
N LYS A 159 10.82 -1.62 -23.83
CA LYS A 159 12.28 -1.45 -23.75
C LYS A 159 12.96 -2.81 -23.83
N ASP A 160 14.14 -2.83 -24.43
CA ASP A 160 14.92 -4.03 -24.67
C ASP A 160 14.99 -4.97 -23.47
N LYS A 161 14.81 -6.27 -23.74
CA LYS A 161 14.93 -7.32 -22.73
C LYS A 161 16.35 -7.44 -22.20
N ARG A 162 17.35 -7.40 -23.08
CA ARG A 162 18.76 -7.75 -22.80
C ARG A 162 19.58 -6.58 -22.24
N GLY A 163 19.05 -5.84 -21.26
CA GLY A 163 19.76 -4.71 -20.68
C GLY A 163 19.17 -4.26 -19.36
N LYS A 164 19.69 -3.13 -18.87
CA LYS A 164 19.14 -2.38 -17.74
C LYS A 164 18.35 -1.21 -18.28
N THR A 165 17.06 -1.15 -17.97
CA THR A 165 16.19 -0.12 -18.56
C THR A 165 15.38 0.61 -17.50
N CYS A 166 15.37 1.95 -17.55
CA CYS A 166 14.48 2.82 -16.77
C CYS A 166 13.43 3.43 -17.70
N GLN A 167 12.14 3.34 -17.35
CA GLN A 167 11.04 3.96 -18.10
C GLN A 167 9.94 4.47 -17.16
N GLU A 168 9.17 5.46 -17.59
CA GLU A 168 7.96 5.87 -16.87
C GLU A 168 6.82 4.89 -17.13
N VAL A 169 6.05 4.61 -16.09
CA VAL A 169 4.81 3.82 -16.14
C VAL A 169 3.75 4.55 -15.33
N THR A 170 2.53 4.59 -15.87
CA THR A 170 1.35 5.11 -15.16
C THR A 170 0.31 4.01 -14.99
N ILE A 171 -0.44 4.03 -13.89
CA ILE A 171 -1.59 3.14 -13.66
C ILE A 171 -2.79 3.94 -13.16
N HIS A 172 -3.98 3.56 -13.65
CA HIS A 172 -5.28 4.03 -13.17
C HIS A 172 -5.92 3.01 -12.22
#